data_AF-A0A1B7P6E2-F1
#
_entry.id   AF-A0A1B7P6E2-F1
#
_cell.length_a   1.000
_cell.length_b   1.000
_cell.length_c   1.000
_cell.angle_alpha   90.00
_cell.angle_beta   90.00
_cell.angle_gamma   90.00
#
_symmetry.space_group_name_H-M   'P 1'
#
loop_
_entity.id
_entity.type
_entity.pdbx_description
1 polymer ?
#
loop_
_entity_poly.entity_id
_entity_poly.type
_entity_poly.pdbx_seq_one_letter_code
_entity_poly.pdbx_strand_id
1 'polypeptide(L)'
;MKKQLYEIFSGDVVTDDMLSVAARLFSENYGTWGEHSRNPGKPVKLGARRLREEYLPHPTSESYYVRVTVDGDLAGNAFYRRWRYNGQGVCWVTQLVVDRKYRERGLASGLLRALRSDADDIFGIMSSHPVACLAAASSFGTGIERVLLDFARENAQAIMKTSPIPYIRDARHCVPSSEPTTQQGSFVELILASLWTMRNRRKPWK
;
A
#
# COMPACT_ATOMS: atom_id res chain seq x y z
N MET A 1 -20.44 11.76 -18.53
CA MET A 1 -19.48 10.76 -18.01
C MET A 1 -18.26 11.51 -17.53
N LYS A 2 -17.84 11.36 -16.26
CA LYS A 2 -16.63 12.04 -15.77
C LYS A 2 -15.39 11.43 -16.42
N LYS A 3 -14.46 12.26 -16.88
CA LYS A 3 -13.24 11.78 -17.55
C LYS A 3 -12.24 11.32 -16.49
N GLN A 4 -11.94 10.02 -16.46
CA GLN A 4 -10.90 9.45 -15.63
C GLN A 4 -9.63 9.25 -16.46
N LEU A 5 -8.48 9.71 -15.96
CA LEU A 5 -7.19 9.51 -16.61
C LEU A 5 -6.21 8.94 -15.61
N TYR A 6 -5.63 7.78 -15.93
CA TYR A 6 -4.58 7.12 -15.16
C TYR A 6 -3.24 7.38 -15.86
N GLU A 7 -2.25 7.83 -15.09
CA GLU A 7 -0.91 8.12 -15.58
C GLU A 7 0.12 7.39 -14.72
N ILE A 8 1.14 6.85 -15.37
CA ILE A 8 2.20 6.05 -14.75
C ILE A 8 3.53 6.76 -15.00
N PHE A 9 4.29 6.94 -13.94
CA PHE A 9 5.61 7.58 -13.97
C PHE A 9 6.61 6.62 -13.33
N SER A 10 7.73 6.36 -14.02
CA SER A 10 8.88 5.73 -13.38
C SER A 10 9.53 6.71 -12.40
N GLY A 11 10.15 6.20 -11.33
CA GLY A 11 10.62 7.04 -10.22
C GLY A 11 11.69 8.05 -10.62
N ASP A 12 12.41 7.84 -11.71
CA ASP A 12 13.40 8.76 -12.28
C ASP A 12 12.78 10.02 -12.88
N VAL A 13 11.54 9.94 -13.41
CA VAL A 13 10.82 11.09 -13.97
C VAL A 13 9.87 11.76 -12.97
N VAL A 14 9.79 11.26 -11.73
CA VAL A 14 8.92 11.85 -10.69
C VAL A 14 9.51 13.15 -10.13
N THR A 15 8.80 14.24 -10.34
CA THR A 15 9.21 15.59 -9.91
C THR A 15 8.82 15.90 -8.46
N ASP A 16 9.45 16.91 -7.87
CA ASP A 16 9.11 17.37 -6.51
C ASP A 16 7.68 17.93 -6.42
N ASP A 17 7.16 18.51 -7.50
CA ASP A 17 5.77 18.97 -7.56
C ASP A 17 4.80 17.79 -7.47
N MET A 18 5.06 16.70 -8.21
CA MET A 18 4.25 15.48 -8.12
C MET A 18 4.25 14.92 -6.70
N LEU A 19 5.42 14.88 -6.05
CA LEU A 19 5.56 14.40 -4.67
C LEU A 19 4.86 15.33 -3.67
N SER A 20 4.90 16.64 -3.88
CA SER A 20 4.24 17.62 -3.03
C SER A 20 2.72 17.47 -3.08
N VAL A 21 2.17 17.29 -4.28
CA VAL A 21 0.73 17.05 -4.46
C VAL A 21 0.32 15.69 -3.87
N ALA A 22 1.11 14.63 -4.08
CA ALA A 22 0.85 13.30 -3.50
C ALA A 22 0.91 13.32 -1.96
N ALA A 23 1.90 13.99 -1.38
CA ALA A 23 2.06 14.17 0.06
C ALA A 23 0.87 14.88 0.70
N ARG A 24 0.36 15.94 0.03
CA ARG A 24 -0.85 16.65 0.45
C ARG A 24 -2.06 15.73 0.42
N LEU A 25 -2.29 15.04 -0.72
CA LEU A 25 -3.42 14.13 -0.88
C LEU A 25 -3.43 13.05 0.22
N PHE A 26 -2.28 12.43 0.48
CA PHE A 26 -2.12 11.44 1.55
C PHE A 26 -2.48 12.03 2.92
N SER A 27 -1.87 13.17 3.26
CA SER A 27 -1.99 13.77 4.58
C SER A 27 -3.42 14.23 4.91
N GLU A 28 -4.20 14.57 3.89
CA GLU A 28 -5.60 14.98 4.01
C GLU A 28 -6.57 13.78 4.06
N ASN A 29 -6.23 12.65 3.42
CA ASN A 29 -7.20 11.60 3.17
C ASN A 29 -6.93 10.28 3.90
N TYR A 30 -5.67 9.94 4.21
CA TYR A 30 -5.30 8.60 4.69
C TYR A 30 -5.97 8.24 6.03
N GLY A 31 -5.88 9.11 7.03
CA GLY A 31 -6.51 8.88 8.32
C GLY A 31 -5.89 9.69 9.46
N THR A 32 -6.41 9.45 10.66
CA THR A 32 -5.93 10.05 11.91
C THR A 32 -5.32 8.97 12.79
N TRP A 33 -4.36 9.35 13.62
CA TRP A 33 -3.79 8.44 14.59
C TRP A 33 -4.84 8.00 15.62
N GLY A 34 -4.86 6.71 15.96
CA GLY A 34 -5.69 6.16 17.02
C GLY A 34 -5.38 6.74 18.41
N GLU A 35 -6.08 6.24 19.43
CA GLU A 35 -6.05 6.79 20.78
C GLU A 35 -4.75 6.49 21.54
N HIS A 36 -4.24 5.25 21.43
CA HIS A 36 -3.04 4.83 22.16
C HIS A 36 -1.75 5.18 21.43
N SER A 37 -1.63 6.44 21.02
CA SER A 37 -0.70 6.86 19.99
C SER A 37 0.18 8.01 20.45
N ARG A 38 1.36 8.17 19.83
CA ARG A 38 2.20 9.35 20.04
C ARG A 38 1.49 10.66 19.66
N ASN A 39 0.47 10.62 18.80
CA ASN A 39 -0.20 11.80 18.25
C ASN A 39 -1.73 11.60 18.14
N PRO A 40 -2.46 11.23 19.22
CA PRO A 40 -3.86 10.82 19.13
C PRO A 40 -4.76 11.86 18.45
N GLY A 41 -5.67 11.40 17.59
CA GLY A 41 -6.61 12.25 16.87
C GLY A 41 -6.01 13.14 15.78
N LYS A 42 -4.67 13.26 15.69
CA LYS A 42 -4.02 14.07 14.66
C LYS A 42 -3.98 13.34 13.31
N PRO A 43 -4.02 14.04 12.17
CA PRO A 43 -3.80 13.43 10.86
C PRO A 43 -2.44 12.74 10.77
N VAL A 44 -2.40 11.62 10.08
CA VAL A 44 -1.15 10.98 9.65
C VAL A 44 -0.59 11.80 8.51
N LYS A 45 0.60 12.37 8.68
CA LYS A 45 1.25 13.19 7.66
C LYS A 45 2.41 12.45 7.01
N LEU A 46 2.56 12.68 5.72
CA LEU A 46 3.67 12.20 4.91
C LEU A 46 4.17 13.37 4.06
N GLY A 47 5.47 13.65 4.09
CA GLY A 47 6.07 14.77 3.35
C GLY A 47 6.71 14.32 2.04
N ALA A 48 6.85 15.24 1.09
CA ALA A 48 7.46 14.99 -0.22
C ALA A 48 8.89 14.43 -0.11
N ARG A 49 9.72 14.99 0.79
CA ARG A 49 11.08 14.48 1.06
C ARG A 49 11.06 13.00 1.45
N ARG A 50 10.14 12.62 2.33
CA ARG A 50 9.99 11.24 2.79
C ARG A 50 9.49 10.32 1.67
N LEU A 51 8.59 10.79 0.82
CA LEU A 51 8.20 10.05 -0.40
C LEU A 51 9.40 9.79 -1.30
N ARG A 52 10.23 10.80 -1.55
CA ARG A 52 11.44 10.66 -2.37
C ARG A 52 12.41 9.64 -1.77
N GLU A 53 12.71 9.77 -0.48
CA GLU A 53 13.74 8.96 0.19
C GLU A 53 13.28 7.52 0.47
N GLU A 54 12.03 7.30 0.89
CA GLU A 54 11.56 5.99 1.37
C GLU A 54 10.69 5.23 0.37
N TYR A 55 10.01 5.92 -0.57
CA TYR A 55 9.07 5.30 -1.50
C TYR A 55 9.60 5.22 -2.93
N LEU A 56 10.62 6.02 -3.25
CA LEU A 56 11.36 5.98 -4.51
C LEU A 56 12.86 5.74 -4.28
N PRO A 57 13.27 4.67 -3.55
CA PRO A 57 14.69 4.42 -3.29
C PRO A 57 15.45 4.12 -4.59
N HIS A 58 16.78 4.28 -4.54
CA HIS A 58 17.65 3.95 -5.65
C HIS A 58 17.74 2.42 -5.90
N PRO A 59 17.83 1.93 -7.15
CA PRO A 59 17.62 2.69 -8.39
C PRO A 59 16.16 3.12 -8.50
N THR A 60 15.93 4.39 -8.85
CA THR A 60 14.58 4.99 -8.88
C THR A 60 13.71 4.39 -9.99
N SER A 61 14.33 3.84 -11.04
CA SER A 61 13.66 3.22 -12.19
C SER A 61 12.82 1.98 -11.85
N GLU A 62 13.10 1.33 -10.71
CA GLU A 62 12.33 0.19 -10.21
C GLU A 62 11.15 0.62 -9.32
N SER A 63 11.03 1.91 -9.03
CA SER A 63 9.91 2.49 -8.32
C SER A 63 8.96 3.18 -9.29
N TYR A 64 7.67 3.22 -8.96
CA TYR A 64 6.67 3.83 -9.82
C TYR A 64 5.70 4.67 -9.02
N TYR A 65 5.27 5.78 -9.62
CA TYR A 65 4.19 6.62 -9.14
C TYR A 65 3.05 6.56 -10.15
N VAL A 66 1.87 6.17 -9.67
CA VAL A 66 0.64 6.15 -10.49
C VAL A 66 -0.32 7.14 -9.89
N ARG A 67 -0.94 7.97 -10.73
CA ARG A 67 -2.00 8.88 -10.31
C ARG A 67 -3.26 8.69 -11.17
N VAL A 68 -4.39 9.05 -10.59
CA VAL A 68 -5.66 9.17 -11.30
C VAL A 68 -6.23 10.56 -11.13
N THR A 69 -6.60 11.18 -12.24
CA THR A 69 -7.36 12.44 -12.25
C THR A 69 -8.81 12.20 -12.69
N VAL A 70 -9.74 12.96 -12.12
CA VAL A 70 -11.16 12.97 -12.48
C VAL A 70 -11.52 14.39 -12.86
N ASP A 71 -11.87 14.61 -14.12
CA ASP A 71 -12.17 15.95 -14.67
C ASP A 71 -11.04 16.96 -14.43
N GLY A 72 -9.77 16.49 -14.40
CA GLY A 72 -8.58 17.30 -14.17
C GLY A 72 -8.10 17.36 -12.72
N ASP A 73 -8.94 16.99 -11.75
CA ASP A 73 -8.59 16.98 -10.33
C ASP A 73 -7.90 15.68 -9.92
N LEU A 74 -6.82 15.76 -9.14
CA LEU A 74 -6.19 14.57 -8.57
C LEU A 74 -7.15 13.86 -7.60
N ALA A 75 -7.57 12.65 -7.96
CA ALA A 75 -8.54 11.87 -7.21
C ALA A 75 -7.90 10.71 -6.42
N GLY A 76 -6.68 10.31 -6.77
CA GLY A 76 -5.96 9.23 -6.10
C GLY A 76 -4.54 9.06 -6.62
N ASN A 77 -3.69 8.44 -5.80
CA ASN A 77 -2.37 8.01 -6.23
C ASN A 77 -1.90 6.76 -5.48
N ALA A 78 -0.92 6.09 -6.09
CA ALA A 78 -0.25 4.94 -5.51
C ALA A 78 1.25 4.97 -5.82
N PHE A 79 2.04 4.45 -4.90
CA PHE A 79 3.46 4.21 -5.07
C PHE A 79 3.72 2.71 -5.08
N TYR A 80 4.64 2.30 -5.94
CA TYR A 80 4.98 0.89 -6.15
C TYR A 80 6.48 0.71 -6.19
N ARG A 81 6.92 -0.49 -5.85
CA ARG A 81 8.29 -0.93 -6.02
C ARG A 81 8.33 -2.32 -6.61
N ARG A 82 9.21 -2.52 -7.59
CA ARG A 82 9.56 -3.84 -8.12
C ARG A 82 10.93 -4.31 -7.65
N TRP A 83 11.08 -5.62 -7.49
CA TRP A 83 12.37 -6.29 -7.31
C TRP A 83 12.24 -7.78 -7.67
N ARG A 84 13.35 -8.52 -7.62
CA ARG A 84 13.36 -9.97 -7.88
C ARG A 84 13.51 -10.79 -6.61
N TYR A 85 12.81 -11.91 -6.55
CA TYR A 85 12.92 -12.91 -5.49
C TYR A 85 12.89 -14.32 -6.12
N ASN A 86 13.95 -15.12 -5.94
CA ASN A 86 14.05 -16.49 -6.48
C ASN A 86 13.71 -16.61 -7.98
N GLY A 87 14.13 -15.64 -8.78
CA GLY A 87 13.83 -15.60 -10.22
C GLY A 87 12.50 -14.94 -10.58
N GLN A 88 11.59 -14.80 -9.62
CA GLN A 88 10.25 -14.23 -9.78
C GLN A 88 10.26 -12.70 -9.64
N GLY A 89 9.40 -12.02 -10.40
CA GLY A 89 9.14 -10.59 -10.30
C GLY A 89 8.17 -10.27 -9.17
N VAL A 90 8.56 -9.38 -8.26
CA VAL A 90 7.70 -8.88 -7.18
C VAL A 90 7.23 -7.47 -7.52
N CYS A 91 5.93 -7.21 -7.45
CA CYS A 91 5.32 -5.88 -7.51
C CYS A 91 4.63 -5.55 -6.19
N TRP A 92 5.15 -4.54 -5.49
CA TRP A 92 4.68 -4.17 -4.17
C TRP A 92 4.12 -2.76 -4.12
N VAL A 93 2.91 -2.63 -3.58
CA VAL A 93 2.24 -1.34 -3.35
C VAL A 93 2.66 -0.81 -1.98
N THR A 94 3.37 0.30 -1.97
CA THR A 94 4.00 0.88 -0.78
C THR A 94 3.12 1.93 -0.11
N GLN A 95 2.30 2.60 -0.91
CA GLN A 95 1.24 3.51 -0.49
C GLN A 95 0.10 3.47 -1.50
N LEU A 96 -1.14 3.54 -1.01
CA LEU A 96 -2.34 3.76 -1.81
C LEU A 96 -3.25 4.77 -1.10
N VAL A 97 -3.66 5.82 -1.80
CA VAL A 97 -4.65 6.78 -1.29
C VAL A 97 -5.62 7.19 -2.39
N VAL A 98 -6.89 7.27 -2.02
CA VAL A 98 -7.96 7.86 -2.84
C VAL A 98 -8.59 8.96 -2.00
N ASP A 99 -8.77 10.13 -2.63
CA ASP A 99 -9.49 11.26 -2.04
C ASP A 99 -10.88 10.77 -1.62
N ARG A 100 -11.27 11.10 -0.38
CA ARG A 100 -12.54 10.71 0.22
C ARG A 100 -13.75 11.01 -0.67
N LYS A 101 -13.71 12.12 -1.41
CA LYS A 101 -14.78 12.56 -2.35
C LYS A 101 -14.97 11.60 -3.53
N TYR A 102 -13.97 10.77 -3.81
CA TYR A 102 -13.90 9.88 -4.97
C TYR A 102 -13.81 8.39 -4.59
N ARG A 103 -13.90 8.04 -3.30
CA ARG A 103 -13.95 6.65 -2.84
C ARG A 103 -15.20 5.94 -3.36
N GLU A 104 -15.16 4.60 -3.34
CA GLU A 104 -16.25 3.72 -3.77
C GLU A 104 -16.60 3.84 -5.26
N ARG A 105 -15.71 4.42 -6.07
CA ARG A 105 -15.85 4.56 -7.54
C ARG A 105 -14.88 3.67 -8.33
N GLY A 106 -14.30 2.66 -7.68
CA GLY A 106 -13.33 1.75 -8.30
C GLY A 106 -11.95 2.34 -8.60
N LEU A 107 -11.67 3.60 -8.20
CA LEU A 107 -10.39 4.27 -8.51
C LEU A 107 -9.17 3.56 -7.91
N ALA A 108 -9.31 3.00 -6.70
CA ALA A 108 -8.26 2.21 -6.06
C ALA A 108 -7.88 1.00 -6.93
N SER A 109 -8.86 0.23 -7.39
CA SER A 109 -8.62 -0.90 -8.30
C SER A 109 -8.04 -0.46 -9.64
N GLY A 110 -8.48 0.69 -10.17
CA GLY A 110 -7.90 1.27 -11.38
C GLY A 110 -6.42 1.60 -11.22
N LEU A 111 -6.02 2.24 -10.12
CA LEU A 111 -4.61 2.52 -9.80
C LEU A 111 -3.80 1.22 -9.73
N LEU A 112 -4.31 0.22 -9.02
CA LEU A 112 -3.65 -1.07 -8.84
C LEU A 112 -3.47 -1.82 -10.16
N ARG A 113 -4.49 -1.83 -11.03
CA ARG A 113 -4.42 -2.48 -12.35
C ARG A 113 -3.53 -1.73 -13.34
N ALA A 114 -3.44 -0.41 -13.25
CA ALA A 114 -2.66 0.39 -14.20
C ALA A 114 -1.19 -0.03 -14.26
N LEU A 115 -0.59 -0.44 -13.14
CA LEU A 115 0.80 -0.88 -13.11
C LEU A 115 0.98 -2.39 -13.33
N ARG A 116 -0.08 -3.19 -13.46
CA ARG A 116 0.06 -4.64 -13.59
C ARG A 116 0.85 -4.98 -14.86
N SER A 117 1.87 -5.83 -14.72
CA SER A 117 2.67 -6.34 -15.83
C SER A 117 2.68 -7.86 -15.84
N ASP A 118 2.82 -8.47 -17.02
CA ASP A 118 3.00 -9.91 -17.16
C ASP A 118 4.34 -10.41 -16.59
N ALA A 119 5.27 -9.49 -16.31
CA ALA A 119 6.53 -9.78 -15.64
C ALA A 119 6.42 -9.86 -14.10
N ASP A 120 5.24 -9.58 -13.54
CA ASP A 120 4.99 -9.63 -12.10
C ASP A 120 4.37 -10.98 -11.71
N ASP A 121 5.11 -11.81 -10.97
CA ASP A 121 4.64 -13.10 -10.47
C ASP A 121 4.01 -12.98 -9.07
N ILE A 122 4.51 -12.05 -8.27
CA ILE A 122 4.16 -11.87 -6.86
C ILE A 122 3.67 -10.44 -6.65
N PHE A 123 2.49 -10.30 -6.06
CA PHE A 123 1.92 -9.01 -5.70
C PHE A 123 1.79 -8.86 -4.19
N GLY A 124 2.07 -7.66 -3.68
CA GLY A 124 1.87 -7.33 -2.28
C GLY A 124 1.40 -5.90 -2.08
N ILE A 125 0.74 -5.64 -0.96
CA ILE A 125 0.35 -4.29 -0.54
C ILE A 125 0.68 -4.06 0.92
N MET A 126 1.22 -2.88 1.22
CA MET A 126 1.36 -2.37 2.57
C MET A 126 0.14 -1.53 2.93
N SER A 127 -0.85 -2.14 3.58
CA SER A 127 -2.00 -1.40 4.09
C SER A 127 -2.62 -2.11 5.29
N SER A 128 -3.08 -1.32 6.26
CA SER A 128 -3.95 -1.79 7.34
C SER A 128 -5.44 -1.55 7.03
N HIS A 129 -5.76 -0.98 5.86
CA HIS A 129 -7.13 -0.60 5.54
C HIS A 129 -7.82 -1.74 4.77
N PRO A 130 -8.90 -2.34 5.31
CA PRO A 130 -9.49 -3.56 4.72
C PRO A 130 -9.96 -3.34 3.28
N VAL A 131 -10.45 -2.14 2.96
CA VAL A 131 -10.87 -1.78 1.59
C VAL A 131 -9.68 -1.75 0.62
N ALA A 132 -8.51 -1.29 1.06
CA ALA A 132 -7.31 -1.27 0.21
C ALA A 132 -6.80 -2.69 -0.05
N CYS A 133 -6.82 -3.53 0.98
CA CYS A 133 -6.50 -4.95 0.85
C CYS A 133 -7.47 -5.62 -0.14
N LEU A 134 -8.78 -5.47 0.05
CA LEU A 134 -9.79 -6.03 -0.85
C LEU A 134 -9.64 -5.55 -2.30
N ALA A 135 -9.31 -4.27 -2.49
CA ALA A 135 -9.01 -3.71 -3.79
C ALA A 135 -7.77 -4.37 -4.43
N ALA A 136 -6.73 -4.68 -3.65
CA ALA A 136 -5.55 -5.40 -4.13
C ALA A 136 -5.87 -6.84 -4.52
N ALA A 137 -6.57 -7.60 -3.68
CA ALA A 137 -6.96 -8.97 -4.00
C ALA A 137 -7.80 -9.07 -5.28
N SER A 138 -8.75 -8.14 -5.47
CA SER A 138 -9.59 -8.07 -6.67
C SER A 138 -8.88 -7.50 -7.92
N SER A 139 -7.72 -6.86 -7.77
CA SER A 139 -6.99 -6.25 -8.89
C SER A 139 -5.86 -7.12 -9.40
N PHE A 140 -5.15 -7.79 -8.48
CA PHE A 140 -4.01 -8.65 -8.79
C PHE A 140 -4.36 -10.14 -8.81
N GLY A 141 -5.38 -10.54 -8.06
CA GLY A 141 -5.92 -11.90 -8.08
C GLY A 141 -7.15 -12.02 -8.97
N THR A 142 -7.84 -13.16 -8.83
CA THR A 142 -9.16 -13.41 -9.39
C THR A 142 -10.29 -13.19 -8.37
N GLY A 143 -9.96 -12.67 -7.17
CA GLY A 143 -10.85 -12.45 -6.03
C GLY A 143 -10.12 -12.72 -4.70
N ILE A 144 -10.71 -12.33 -3.56
CA ILE A 144 -10.12 -12.54 -2.22
C ILE A 144 -10.06 -14.02 -1.84
N GLU A 145 -11.03 -14.79 -2.32
CA GLU A 145 -11.18 -16.23 -2.14
C GLU A 145 -10.11 -17.05 -2.87
N ARG A 146 -9.36 -16.43 -3.78
CA ARG A 146 -8.27 -17.06 -4.54
C ARG A 146 -6.89 -16.54 -4.16
N VAL A 147 -6.79 -15.76 -3.09
CA VAL A 147 -5.50 -15.38 -2.50
C VAL A 147 -4.85 -16.65 -1.96
N LEU A 148 -3.63 -16.96 -2.41
CA LEU A 148 -2.88 -18.14 -1.97
C LEU A 148 -2.32 -17.92 -0.55
N LEU A 149 -3.17 -18.12 0.45
CA LEU A 149 -2.89 -17.86 1.87
C LEU A 149 -1.73 -18.70 2.44
N ASP A 150 -1.51 -19.90 1.91
CA ASP A 150 -0.43 -20.77 2.36
C ASP A 150 0.92 -20.31 1.79
N PHE A 151 0.99 -20.06 0.47
CA PHE A 151 2.17 -19.44 -0.16
C PHE A 151 2.56 -18.17 0.60
N ALA A 152 1.54 -17.38 0.90
CA ALA A 152 1.64 -16.21 1.71
C ALA A 152 2.32 -16.48 3.07
N ARG A 153 1.73 -17.33 3.91
CA ARG A 153 2.24 -17.68 5.24
C ARG A 153 3.70 -18.14 5.21
N GLU A 154 4.07 -18.90 4.18
CA GLU A 154 5.39 -19.49 4.02
C GLU A 154 6.45 -18.50 3.49
N ASN A 155 6.08 -17.61 2.56
CA ASN A 155 7.06 -16.84 1.78
C ASN A 155 7.11 -15.35 2.15
N ALA A 156 6.07 -14.79 2.79
CA ALA A 156 5.96 -13.34 2.99
C ALA A 156 7.17 -12.72 3.69
N GLN A 157 7.68 -13.39 4.73
CA GLN A 157 8.81 -12.89 5.50
C GLN A 157 10.09 -12.89 4.68
N ALA A 158 10.35 -13.95 3.92
CA ALA A 158 11.52 -14.03 3.06
C ALA A 158 11.45 -12.97 1.94
N ILE A 159 10.30 -12.84 1.29
CA ILE A 159 10.07 -11.83 0.25
C ILE A 159 10.29 -10.42 0.81
N MET A 160 9.67 -10.08 1.95
CA MET A 160 9.83 -8.77 2.57
C MET A 160 11.28 -8.49 2.95
N LYS A 161 12.02 -9.46 3.48
CA LYS A 161 13.45 -9.32 3.82
C LYS A 161 14.35 -8.98 2.62
N THR A 162 13.91 -9.29 1.40
CA THR A 162 14.63 -8.91 0.17
C THR A 162 14.22 -7.56 -0.39
N SER A 163 13.24 -6.88 0.23
CA SER A 163 12.75 -5.59 -0.25
C SER A 163 13.86 -4.54 -0.26
N PRO A 164 13.97 -3.76 -1.35
CA PRO A 164 14.87 -2.61 -1.41
C PRO A 164 14.36 -1.42 -0.57
N ILE A 165 13.14 -1.49 -0.03
CA ILE A 165 12.55 -0.47 0.83
C ILE A 165 12.81 -0.85 2.30
N PRO A 166 13.60 -0.06 3.05
CA PRO A 166 14.01 -0.42 4.41
C PRO A 166 12.83 -0.71 5.35
N TYR A 167 11.80 0.14 5.35
CA TYR A 167 10.68 -0.06 6.28
C TYR A 167 9.85 -1.30 5.97
N ILE A 168 9.86 -1.81 4.72
CA ILE A 168 9.22 -3.08 4.34
C ILE A 168 10.10 -4.24 4.77
N ARG A 169 11.41 -4.14 4.52
CA ARG A 169 12.40 -5.14 4.91
C ARG A 169 12.43 -5.40 6.41
N ASP A 170 12.33 -4.32 7.17
CA ASP A 170 12.46 -4.35 8.63
C ASP A 170 11.09 -4.52 9.33
N ALA A 171 10.00 -4.63 8.57
CA ALA A 171 8.68 -4.86 9.13
C ALA A 171 8.55 -6.26 9.74
N ARG A 172 7.93 -6.32 10.91
CA ARG A 172 7.66 -7.58 11.62
C ARG A 172 6.33 -8.17 11.18
N HIS A 173 6.34 -9.46 10.89
CA HIS A 173 5.13 -10.27 10.71
C HIS A 173 4.52 -10.56 12.09
N CYS A 174 3.27 -10.14 12.31
CA CYS A 174 2.44 -10.72 13.36
C CYS A 174 1.52 -11.76 12.72
N VAL A 175 1.87 -13.03 12.89
CA VAL A 175 0.88 -14.12 12.82
C VAL A 175 0.26 -14.20 14.21
N PRO A 176 -1.08 -14.28 14.37
CA PRO A 176 -1.66 -14.58 15.66
C PRO A 176 -1.12 -15.93 16.13
N SER A 177 -0.36 -15.92 17.23
CA SER A 177 -0.09 -17.16 17.97
C SER A 177 -1.43 -17.66 18.49
N SER A 178 -1.74 -18.92 18.22
CA SER A 178 -2.91 -19.62 18.73
C SER A 178 -2.94 -19.62 20.27
N GLU A 179 -3.56 -18.61 20.87
CA GLU A 179 -4.12 -18.68 22.22
C GLU A 179 -5.48 -17.96 22.23
N PRO A 180 -6.50 -18.52 22.92
CA PRO A 180 -7.85 -18.00 22.87
C PRO A 180 -7.95 -16.81 23.82
N THR A 181 -8.38 -15.65 23.34
CA THR A 181 -8.95 -14.65 24.24
C THR A 181 -10.21 -14.06 23.59
N THR A 182 -11.31 -14.42 24.23
CA THR A 182 -12.69 -14.04 24.00
C THR A 182 -12.86 -12.51 24.06
N GLN A 183 -13.30 -11.89 22.96
CA GLN A 183 -14.56 -11.12 22.89
C GLN A 183 -14.79 -10.51 21.48
N GLN A 184 -15.79 -11.13 20.83
CA GLN A 184 -16.69 -10.67 19.76
C GLN A 184 -16.48 -9.32 19.04
N GLY A 185 -16.25 -9.44 17.73
CA GLY A 185 -16.44 -8.40 16.69
C GLY A 185 -16.03 -8.95 15.32
N SER A 186 -17.03 -9.35 14.51
CA SER A 186 -17.02 -9.94 13.15
C SER A 186 -15.77 -9.83 12.24
N PHE A 187 -15.35 -11.00 11.71
CA PHE A 187 -14.97 -11.33 10.31
C PHE A 187 -14.24 -10.25 9.47
N VAL A 188 -12.93 -10.45 9.19
CA VAL A 188 -12.27 -10.65 7.87
C VAL A 188 -10.78 -10.89 8.14
N GLU A 189 -10.32 -12.12 7.93
CA GLU A 189 -8.89 -12.48 7.96
C GLU A 189 -8.26 -12.44 6.56
N LEU A 190 -6.99 -12.01 6.54
CA LEU A 190 -5.95 -12.27 5.54
C LEU A 190 -5.96 -11.52 4.19
N ILE A 191 -5.06 -10.54 4.09
CA ILE A 191 -4.25 -10.24 2.89
C ILE A 191 -2.83 -9.97 3.39
N LEU A 192 -1.83 -10.62 2.81
CA LEU A 192 -0.45 -10.25 3.10
C LEU A 192 -0.12 -8.88 2.52
N ALA A 193 0.55 -7.98 3.22
CA ALA A 193 1.46 -8.24 4.33
C ALA A 193 1.07 -7.53 5.62
N SER A 194 1.20 -8.29 6.70
CA SER A 194 1.46 -7.80 8.05
C SER A 194 0.37 -6.88 8.61
N LEU A 195 -0.54 -7.48 9.36
CA LEU A 195 -0.96 -6.88 10.62
C LEU A 195 0.30 -6.41 11.36
N TRP A 196 0.52 -5.10 11.29
CA TRP A 196 0.88 -4.29 12.43
C TRP A 196 2.14 -4.71 13.22
N THR A 197 3.27 -4.01 13.00
CA THR A 197 4.03 -3.46 14.13
C THR A 197 4.93 -2.29 13.73
N MET A 198 4.37 -1.07 13.78
CA MET A 198 5.09 0.04 14.42
C MET A 198 5.18 -0.23 15.93
N ARG A 199 5.86 -1.30 16.35
CA ARG A 199 6.31 -1.45 17.75
C ARG A 199 7.68 -0.82 17.87
N ASN A 200 7.69 0.50 17.69
CA ASN A 200 8.53 1.37 18.48
C ASN A 200 7.67 1.94 19.63
N ARG A 201 7.12 1.01 20.44
CA ARG A 201 6.10 1.20 21.52
C ARG A 201 4.83 1.99 21.07
N ARG A 202 3.63 1.39 21.24
CA ARG A 202 2.26 1.99 21.16
C ARG A 202 1.54 1.92 19.78
N LYS A 203 0.27 1.42 19.69
CA LYS A 203 -0.90 1.92 18.87
C LYS A 203 -1.93 0.95 18.15
N PRO A 204 -3.08 0.54 18.70
CA PRO A 204 -4.23 0.15 17.86
C PRO A 204 -4.88 1.38 17.16
N TRP A 205 -5.58 1.17 16.04
CA TRP A 205 -6.31 2.19 15.24
C TRP A 205 -7.84 2.09 15.47
N LYS A 206 -8.57 3.18 15.18
CA LYS A 206 -10.02 3.27 15.00
C LYS A 206 -10.29 3.84 13.61
#